data_AF-A0A853JI45-F1
#
_entry.id   AF-A0A853JI45-F1
#
_cell.length_a   1.000
_cell.length_b   1.000
_cell.length_c   1.000
_cell.angle_alpha   90.00
_cell.angle_beta   90.00
_cell.angle_gamma   90.00
#
_symmetry.space_group_name_H-M   'P 1'
#
loop_
_entity.id
_entity.type
_entity.pdbx_description
1 polymer ?
#
loop_
_entity_poly.entity_id
_entity_poly.type
_entity_poly.pdbx_seq_one_letter_code
_entity_poly.pdbx_strand_id
1 'polypeptide(L)'
;MKPTRSADPAARPARRREAIAISGPGLGKDALGRFAYPFFMFHMLLFGLSGFYMAYADSGPGIGFVYAHGGIAIVVYMVFYLALFGLDQVKWMLINAGLGILGIYAQVGWILARFGRQIGDYAWYVHVVPFLYYILYMFLLRQFLLDVTGSRHDARRRAWVESGYVVVSLLLYATLLWRTTGAAR
;
A
#
# COMPACT_ATOMS: atom_id res chain seq x y z
N MET A 1 -42.99 50.82 -17.25
CA MET A 1 -42.08 50.91 -16.08
C MET A 1 -42.44 49.78 -15.11
N LYS A 2 -41.59 48.76 -14.98
CA LYS A 2 -41.75 47.66 -14.01
C LYS A 2 -40.33 47.30 -13.51
N PRO A 3 -40.09 47.21 -12.19
CA PRO A 3 -38.75 47.28 -11.64
C PRO A 3 -37.99 45.96 -11.81
N THR A 4 -36.71 46.12 -12.07
CA THR A 4 -35.65 45.10 -12.18
C THR A 4 -35.50 44.33 -10.87
N ARG A 5 -35.55 43.00 -10.95
CA ARG A 5 -35.17 42.11 -9.84
C ARG A 5 -33.63 42.05 -9.81
N SER A 6 -33.05 42.64 -8.79
CA SER A 6 -31.63 42.59 -8.46
C SER A 6 -31.14 41.14 -8.36
N ALA A 7 -30.10 40.82 -9.13
CA ALA A 7 -29.31 39.63 -8.94
C ALA A 7 -28.57 39.74 -7.59
N ASP A 8 -28.82 38.79 -6.70
CA ASP A 8 -28.03 38.59 -5.48
C ASP A 8 -26.72 37.86 -5.86
N PRO A 9 -25.52 38.47 -5.70
CA PRO A 9 -24.26 37.83 -6.04
C PRO A 9 -23.63 37.03 -4.88
N ALA A 10 -24.33 36.82 -3.75
CA ALA A 10 -23.68 36.32 -2.52
C ALA A 10 -23.93 34.84 -2.18
N ALA A 11 -24.55 34.03 -3.04
CA ALA A 11 -24.70 32.59 -2.78
C ALA A 11 -23.57 31.78 -3.45
N ARG A 12 -22.32 31.94 -2.97
CA ARG A 12 -21.28 30.94 -3.26
C ARG A 12 -21.66 29.66 -2.51
N PRO A 13 -22.00 28.54 -3.19
CA PRO A 13 -22.19 27.30 -2.47
C PRO A 13 -20.85 26.95 -1.81
N ALA A 14 -20.89 26.82 -0.49
CA ALA A 14 -19.78 26.34 0.32
C ALA A 14 -19.21 25.10 -0.39
N ARG A 15 -17.94 25.14 -0.79
CA ARG A 15 -17.19 23.95 -1.20
C ARG A 15 -17.20 23.02 -0.02
N ARG A 16 -18.21 22.14 0.03
CA ARG A 16 -18.17 20.90 0.80
C ARG A 16 -16.84 20.28 0.42
N ARG A 17 -15.90 20.24 1.36
CA ARG A 17 -14.73 19.38 1.26
C ARG A 17 -15.29 17.98 1.18
N GLU A 18 -15.64 17.54 -0.01
CA GLU A 18 -15.84 16.15 -0.32
C GLU A 18 -14.50 15.51 0.05
N ALA A 19 -14.48 14.86 1.22
CA ALA A 19 -13.45 13.90 1.52
C ALA A 19 -13.36 13.03 0.27
N ILE A 20 -12.24 13.14 -0.45
CA ILE A 20 -12.05 12.51 -1.76
C ILE A 20 -12.43 11.05 -1.58
N ALA A 21 -13.65 10.71 -2.01
CA ALA A 21 -14.15 9.37 -1.91
C ALA A 21 -13.42 8.65 -3.04
N ILE A 22 -12.29 8.04 -2.69
CA ILE A 22 -11.51 7.19 -3.59
C ILE A 22 -12.32 5.90 -3.78
N SER A 23 -13.49 6.02 -4.39
CA SER A 23 -14.44 4.94 -4.69
C SER A 23 -14.23 4.54 -6.16
N GLY A 24 -13.12 3.85 -6.43
CA GLY A 24 -12.89 3.23 -7.74
C GLY A 24 -13.64 1.90 -7.84
N PRO A 25 -13.74 1.27 -9.01
CA PRO A 25 -14.26 -0.09 -9.10
C PRO A 25 -13.42 -1.03 -8.22
N GLY A 26 -14.07 -2.07 -7.71
CA GLY A 26 -13.46 -3.11 -6.91
C GLY A 26 -13.90 -4.42 -7.51
N LEU A 27 -13.14 -5.45 -7.21
CA LEU A 27 -13.62 -6.81 -7.41
C LEU A 27 -14.83 -6.97 -6.48
N GLY A 28 -16.03 -6.87 -7.04
CA GLY A 28 -17.27 -6.96 -6.28
C GLY A 28 -17.40 -8.30 -5.54
N LYS A 29 -18.54 -8.51 -4.86
CA LYS A 29 -18.83 -9.81 -4.23
C LYS A 29 -19.18 -10.91 -5.23
N ASP A 30 -18.99 -10.67 -6.52
CA ASP A 30 -19.26 -11.60 -7.60
C ASP A 30 -18.25 -12.77 -7.60
N ALA A 31 -18.53 -13.81 -8.39
CA ALA A 31 -17.72 -15.03 -8.40
C ALA A 31 -16.25 -14.76 -8.76
N LEU A 32 -16.00 -13.77 -9.63
CA LEU A 32 -14.66 -13.37 -10.02
C LEU A 32 -13.90 -12.74 -8.84
N GLY A 33 -14.52 -11.84 -8.08
CA GLY A 33 -13.89 -11.21 -6.91
C GLY A 33 -13.54 -12.20 -5.79
N ARG A 34 -14.44 -13.14 -5.50
CA ARG A 34 -14.19 -14.19 -4.48
C ARG A 34 -13.04 -15.13 -4.83
N PHE A 35 -12.77 -15.34 -6.12
CA PHE A 35 -11.63 -16.13 -6.57
C PHE A 35 -10.35 -15.28 -6.72
N ALA A 36 -10.45 -14.14 -7.39
CA ALA A 36 -9.32 -13.29 -7.73
C ALA A 36 -8.57 -12.81 -6.49
N TYR A 37 -9.27 -12.35 -5.44
CA TYR A 37 -8.61 -11.86 -4.23
C TYR A 37 -7.68 -12.88 -3.55
N PRO A 38 -8.17 -14.06 -3.11
CA PRO A 38 -7.30 -15.04 -2.46
C PRO A 38 -6.23 -15.57 -3.41
N PHE A 39 -6.56 -15.76 -4.71
CA PHE A 39 -5.59 -16.17 -5.72
C PHE A 39 -4.44 -15.16 -5.83
N PHE A 40 -4.74 -13.87 -6.09
CA PHE A 40 -3.72 -12.83 -6.22
C PHE A 40 -2.96 -12.59 -4.91
N MET A 41 -3.63 -12.63 -3.75
CA MET A 41 -2.95 -12.49 -2.46
C MET A 41 -1.92 -13.61 -2.25
N PHE A 42 -2.33 -14.86 -2.43
CA PHE A 42 -1.43 -15.99 -2.23
C PHE A 42 -0.32 -16.01 -3.29
N HIS A 43 -0.67 -15.79 -4.55
CA HIS A 43 0.27 -15.77 -5.66
C HIS A 43 1.32 -14.66 -5.49
N MET A 44 0.90 -13.43 -5.19
CA MET A 44 1.82 -12.31 -4.97
C MET A 44 2.66 -12.46 -3.71
N LEU A 45 2.13 -13.10 -2.66
CA LEU A 45 2.91 -13.40 -1.47
C LEU A 45 4.05 -14.36 -1.81
N LEU A 46 3.76 -15.49 -2.45
CA LEU A 46 4.78 -16.47 -2.82
C LEU A 46 5.82 -15.88 -3.78
N PHE A 47 5.36 -15.15 -4.80
CA PHE A 47 6.25 -14.54 -5.78
C PHE A 47 7.07 -13.39 -5.18
N GLY A 48 6.49 -12.62 -4.27
CA GLY A 48 7.17 -11.56 -3.53
C GLY A 48 8.22 -12.10 -2.57
N LEU A 49 7.92 -13.19 -1.85
CA LEU A 49 8.89 -13.87 -0.99
C LEU A 49 10.03 -14.49 -1.79
N SER A 50 9.71 -15.12 -2.94
CA SER A 50 10.71 -15.64 -3.87
C SER A 50 11.60 -14.51 -4.41
N GLY A 51 11.00 -13.41 -4.88
CA GLY A 51 11.73 -12.24 -5.36
C GLY A 51 12.60 -11.58 -4.29
N PHE A 52 12.09 -11.51 -3.05
CA PHE A 52 12.83 -11.02 -1.90
C PHE A 52 14.06 -11.91 -1.60
N TYR A 53 13.85 -13.23 -1.57
CA TYR A 53 14.94 -14.19 -1.39
C TYR A 53 15.97 -14.05 -2.52
N MET A 54 15.54 -13.99 -3.77
CA MET A 54 16.44 -13.82 -4.91
C MET A 54 17.22 -12.50 -4.89
N ALA A 55 16.65 -11.43 -4.33
CA ALA A 55 17.32 -10.13 -4.23
C ALA A 55 18.36 -10.08 -3.10
N TYR A 56 18.15 -10.82 -2.01
CA TYR A 56 18.96 -10.68 -0.78
C TYR A 56 19.76 -11.91 -0.39
N ALA A 57 19.51 -13.09 -0.95
CA ALA A 57 20.29 -14.30 -0.64
C ALA A 57 21.70 -14.22 -1.24
N ASP A 58 22.70 -14.75 -0.52
CA ASP A 58 24.09 -14.78 -0.99
C ASP A 58 24.26 -15.64 -2.25
N SER A 59 23.45 -16.69 -2.36
CA SER A 59 23.37 -17.57 -3.53
C SER A 59 22.24 -17.18 -4.49
N GLY A 60 21.75 -15.94 -4.41
CA GLY A 60 20.69 -15.42 -5.27
C GLY A 60 21.15 -15.33 -6.73
N PRO A 61 20.21 -15.35 -7.69
CA PRO A 61 20.55 -15.08 -9.08
C PRO A 61 21.07 -13.63 -9.23
N GLY A 62 21.86 -13.38 -10.27
CA GLY A 62 22.37 -12.03 -10.52
C GLY A 62 21.25 -10.98 -10.66
N ILE A 63 21.56 -9.72 -10.35
CA ILE A 63 20.58 -8.62 -10.32
C ILE A 63 19.77 -8.50 -11.62
N GLY A 64 20.37 -8.77 -12.78
CA GLY A 64 19.67 -8.77 -14.06
C GLY A 64 18.49 -9.74 -14.11
N PHE A 65 18.60 -10.92 -13.51
CA PHE A 65 17.49 -11.87 -13.41
C PHE A 65 16.39 -11.36 -12.48
N VAL A 66 16.75 -10.73 -11.36
CA VAL A 66 15.77 -10.13 -10.43
C VAL A 66 14.95 -9.05 -11.13
N TYR A 67 15.58 -8.21 -11.95
CA TYR A 67 14.87 -7.21 -12.75
C TYR A 67 14.05 -7.82 -13.88
N ALA A 68 14.57 -8.82 -14.60
CA ALA A 68 13.82 -9.47 -15.66
C ALA A 68 12.59 -10.19 -15.08
N HIS A 69 12.78 -11.06 -14.11
CA HIS A 69 11.70 -11.85 -13.53
C HIS A 69 10.75 -11.01 -12.67
N GLY A 70 11.31 -10.29 -11.69
CA GLY A 70 10.52 -9.48 -10.75
C GLY A 70 9.95 -8.22 -11.39
N GLY A 71 10.71 -7.54 -12.25
CA GLY A 71 10.25 -6.34 -12.97
C GLY A 71 9.13 -6.63 -13.96
N ILE A 72 9.22 -7.72 -14.75
CA ILE A 72 8.13 -8.14 -15.63
C ILE A 72 6.88 -8.46 -14.79
N ALA A 73 7.03 -9.18 -13.68
CA ALA A 73 5.90 -9.49 -12.81
C ALA A 73 5.24 -8.22 -12.25
N ILE A 74 6.02 -7.22 -11.83
CA ILE A 74 5.49 -5.91 -11.39
C ILE A 74 4.67 -5.25 -12.50
N VAL A 75 5.17 -5.23 -13.74
CA VAL A 75 4.43 -4.65 -14.89
C VAL A 75 3.13 -5.40 -15.14
N VAL A 76 3.17 -6.73 -15.11
CA VAL A 76 1.98 -7.58 -15.29
C VAL A 76 0.94 -7.29 -14.20
N TYR A 77 1.34 -7.20 -12.93
CA TYR A 77 0.42 -6.83 -11.85
C TYR A 77 -0.13 -5.42 -12.01
N MET A 78 0.67 -4.48 -12.52
CA MET A 78 0.18 -3.13 -12.80
C MET A 78 -0.95 -3.14 -13.82
N VAL A 79 -0.82 -3.94 -14.90
CA VAL A 79 -1.88 -4.12 -15.90
C VAL A 79 -3.13 -4.70 -15.26
N PHE A 80 -2.99 -5.75 -14.44
CA PHE A 80 -4.12 -6.31 -13.70
C PHE A 80 -4.75 -5.29 -12.76
N TYR A 81 -3.97 -4.49 -12.04
CA TYR A 81 -4.51 -3.52 -11.09
C TYR A 81 -5.24 -2.39 -11.81
N LEU A 82 -4.75 -1.94 -12.96
CA LEU A 82 -5.46 -0.99 -13.80
C LEU A 82 -6.79 -1.56 -14.30
N ALA A 83 -6.80 -2.84 -14.72
CA ALA A 83 -8.01 -3.51 -15.19
C ALA A 83 -9.04 -3.75 -14.08
N LEU A 84 -8.58 -4.09 -12.87
CA LEU A 84 -9.44 -4.50 -11.75
C LEU A 84 -9.91 -3.32 -10.88
N PHE A 85 -9.03 -2.35 -10.63
CA PHE A 85 -9.27 -1.25 -9.68
C PHE A 85 -9.38 0.12 -10.36
N GLY A 86 -8.96 0.24 -11.62
CA GLY A 86 -8.98 1.49 -12.37
C GLY A 86 -7.77 2.39 -12.11
N LEU A 87 -7.60 3.37 -13.00
CA LEU A 87 -6.44 4.26 -13.02
C LEU A 87 -6.30 5.10 -11.73
N ASP A 88 -7.40 5.59 -11.18
CA ASP A 88 -7.37 6.47 -10.02
C ASP A 88 -6.82 5.75 -8.78
N GLN A 89 -7.22 4.51 -8.55
CA GLN A 89 -6.75 3.72 -7.41
C GLN A 89 -5.25 3.43 -7.53
N VAL A 90 -4.79 3.08 -8.73
CA VAL A 90 -3.38 2.81 -9.00
C VAL A 90 -2.54 4.07 -8.85
N LYS A 91 -3.00 5.22 -9.35
CA LYS A 91 -2.32 6.51 -9.15
C LYS A 91 -2.21 6.84 -7.67
N TRP A 92 -3.29 6.66 -6.90
CA TRP A 92 -3.28 6.90 -5.46
C TRP A 92 -2.35 5.95 -4.70
N MET A 93 -2.30 4.67 -5.10
CA MET A 93 -1.32 3.72 -4.56
C MET A 93 0.11 4.25 -4.73
N LEU A 94 0.48 4.66 -5.93
CA LEU A 94 1.83 5.12 -6.23
C LEU A 94 2.18 6.43 -5.51
N ILE A 95 1.23 7.37 -5.40
CA ILE A 95 1.42 8.61 -4.64
C ILE A 95 1.64 8.30 -3.16
N ASN A 96 0.79 7.45 -2.56
CA ASN A 96 0.92 7.08 -1.14
C ASN A 96 2.21 6.31 -0.88
N ALA A 97 2.63 5.45 -1.80
CA ALA A 97 3.89 4.75 -1.72
C ALA A 97 5.10 5.71 -1.76
N GLY A 98 5.06 6.71 -2.64
CA GLY A 98 6.09 7.74 -2.71
C GLY A 98 6.18 8.55 -1.42
N LEU A 99 5.03 8.99 -0.87
CA LEU A 99 4.98 9.69 0.41
C LEU A 99 5.42 8.80 1.58
N GLY A 100 5.13 7.50 1.50
CA GLY A 100 5.45 6.49 2.51
C GLY A 100 6.79 5.78 2.30
N ILE A 101 7.68 6.28 1.43
CA ILE A 101 8.90 5.56 1.04
C ILE A 101 9.82 5.25 2.23
N LEU A 102 9.92 6.16 3.21
CA LEU A 102 10.66 5.93 4.45
C LEU A 102 10.03 4.83 5.31
N GLY A 103 8.69 4.73 5.29
CA GLY A 103 7.96 3.65 5.96
C GLY A 103 8.24 2.30 5.31
N ILE A 104 8.24 2.25 3.97
CA ILE A 104 8.59 1.05 3.20
C ILE A 104 10.03 0.64 3.50
N TYR A 105 10.96 1.60 3.49
CA TYR A 105 12.35 1.38 3.85
C TYR A 105 12.48 0.79 5.26
N ALA A 106 11.84 1.38 6.26
CA ALA A 106 11.87 0.87 7.62
C ALA A 106 11.26 -0.54 7.75
N GLN A 107 10.14 -0.80 7.06
CA GLN A 107 9.47 -2.10 7.09
C GLN A 107 10.30 -3.20 6.42
N VAL A 108 10.85 -2.94 5.24
CA VAL A 108 11.75 -3.90 4.57
C VAL A 108 13.04 -4.10 5.37
N GLY A 109 13.57 -3.05 5.98
CA GLY A 109 14.76 -3.14 6.84
C GLY A 109 14.51 -3.96 8.08
N TRP A 110 13.32 -3.84 8.68
CA TRP A 110 12.90 -4.71 9.77
C TRP A 110 12.78 -6.17 9.34
N ILE A 111 12.24 -6.44 8.14
CA ILE A 111 12.18 -7.81 7.59
C ILE A 111 13.60 -8.36 7.41
N LEU A 112 14.51 -7.59 6.79
CA LEU A 112 15.91 -7.98 6.60
C LEU A 112 16.65 -8.23 7.92
N ALA A 113 16.39 -7.40 8.93
CA ALA A 113 17.00 -7.54 10.24
C ALA A 113 16.63 -8.86 10.92
N ARG A 114 15.47 -9.45 10.59
CA ARG A 114 15.12 -10.81 11.06
C ARG A 114 16.03 -11.90 10.51
N PHE A 115 16.72 -11.62 9.40
CA PHE A 115 17.69 -12.51 8.76
C PHE A 115 19.14 -12.10 9.06
N GLY A 116 19.36 -11.20 10.02
CA GLY A 116 20.69 -10.70 10.39
C GLY A 116 21.30 -9.77 9.35
N ARG A 117 20.49 -9.21 8.45
CA ARG A 117 20.93 -8.33 7.35
C ARG A 117 20.39 -6.92 7.52
N GLN A 118 21.09 -5.93 6.99
CA GLN A 118 20.67 -4.54 7.00
C GLN A 118 20.45 -4.04 5.57
N ILE A 119 19.59 -3.02 5.40
CA ILE A 119 19.42 -2.40 4.08
C ILE A 119 20.74 -1.82 3.56
N GLY A 120 21.55 -1.24 4.45
CA GLY A 120 22.83 -0.64 4.09
C GLY A 120 23.88 -1.64 3.55
N ASP A 121 23.65 -2.94 3.70
CA ASP A 121 24.56 -3.97 3.19
C ASP A 121 24.46 -4.13 1.66
N TYR A 122 23.42 -3.57 1.04
CA TYR A 122 23.13 -3.70 -0.38
C TYR A 122 23.13 -2.36 -1.09
N ALA A 123 23.46 -2.38 -2.38
CA ALA A 123 23.33 -1.21 -3.22
C ALA A 123 21.85 -0.82 -3.39
N TRP A 124 21.59 0.48 -3.47
CA TRP A 124 20.21 1.03 -3.45
C TRP A 124 19.28 0.41 -4.51
N TYR A 125 19.82 0.03 -5.68
CA TYR A 125 19.05 -0.54 -6.79
C TYR A 125 18.52 -1.95 -6.49
N VAL A 126 19.17 -2.71 -5.59
CA VAL A 126 18.71 -4.07 -5.19
C VAL A 126 17.32 -4.01 -4.55
N HIS A 127 16.99 -2.89 -3.89
CA HIS A 127 15.73 -2.72 -3.18
C HIS A 127 14.55 -2.38 -4.08
N VAL A 128 14.77 -1.97 -5.34
CA VAL A 128 13.71 -1.46 -6.23
C VAL A 128 12.61 -2.50 -6.44
N VAL A 129 12.98 -3.73 -6.80
CA VAL A 129 12.02 -4.81 -7.05
C VAL A 129 11.29 -5.23 -5.76
N PRO A 130 11.98 -5.52 -4.64
CA PRO A 130 11.31 -5.80 -3.36
C PRO A 130 10.37 -4.69 -2.89
N PHE A 131 10.76 -3.41 -3.03
CA PHE A 131 9.95 -2.28 -2.57
C PHE A 131 8.68 -2.14 -3.43
N LEU A 132 8.80 -2.25 -4.74
CA LEU A 132 7.64 -2.21 -5.65
C LEU A 132 6.68 -3.37 -5.38
N TYR A 133 7.21 -4.57 -5.15
CA TYR A 133 6.39 -5.72 -4.75
C TYR A 133 5.64 -5.47 -3.45
N TYR A 134 6.34 -4.93 -2.46
CA TYR A 134 5.75 -4.59 -1.17
C TYR A 134 4.59 -3.59 -1.32
N ILE A 135 4.78 -2.56 -2.15
CA ILE A 135 3.74 -1.56 -2.46
C ILE A 135 2.51 -2.22 -3.08
N LEU A 136 2.72 -3.04 -4.11
CA LEU A 136 1.62 -3.72 -4.80
C LEU A 136 0.86 -4.64 -3.84
N TYR A 137 1.58 -5.45 -3.07
CA TYR A 137 0.98 -6.37 -2.11
C TYR A 137 0.16 -5.64 -1.04
N MET A 138 0.71 -4.57 -0.46
CA MET A 138 0.00 -3.77 0.54
C MET A 138 -1.24 -3.08 -0.02
N PHE A 139 -1.19 -2.64 -1.28
CA PHE A 139 -2.37 -2.11 -1.95
C PHE A 139 -3.45 -3.18 -2.13
N LEU A 140 -3.10 -4.37 -2.63
CA LEU A 140 -4.05 -5.46 -2.79
C LEU A 140 -4.68 -5.87 -1.45
N LEU A 141 -3.86 -6.00 -0.41
CA LEU A 141 -4.32 -6.31 0.94
C LEU A 141 -5.30 -5.24 1.44
N ARG A 142 -4.98 -3.95 1.23
CA ARG A 142 -5.88 -2.85 1.58
C ARG A 142 -7.21 -2.93 0.84
N GLN A 143 -7.21 -3.18 -0.48
CA GLN A 143 -8.44 -3.30 -1.27
C GLN A 143 -9.28 -4.49 -0.79
N PHE A 144 -8.64 -5.64 -0.57
CA PHE A 144 -9.29 -6.82 -0.02
C PHE A 144 -9.95 -6.53 1.33
N LEU A 145 -9.24 -5.90 2.26
CA LEU A 145 -9.78 -5.54 3.57
C LEU A 145 -10.97 -4.57 3.46
N LEU A 146 -10.90 -3.58 2.57
CA LEU A 146 -12.00 -2.64 2.35
C LEU A 146 -13.26 -3.35 1.80
N ASP A 147 -13.07 -4.29 0.88
CA ASP A 147 -14.16 -5.00 0.22
C ASP A 147 -14.79 -6.06 1.13
N VAL A 148 -13.98 -6.80 1.90
CA VAL A 148 -14.46 -7.78 2.91
C VAL A 148 -15.19 -7.09 4.04
N THR A 149 -14.67 -5.97 4.55
CA THR A 149 -15.30 -5.24 5.67
C THR A 149 -16.50 -4.40 5.24
N GLY A 150 -16.77 -4.30 3.93
CA GLY A 150 -17.81 -3.43 3.37
C GLY A 150 -17.55 -1.94 3.61
N SER A 151 -16.34 -1.57 4.05
CA SER A 151 -16.00 -0.20 4.48
C SER A 151 -15.75 0.76 3.32
N ARG A 152 -15.92 0.29 2.09
CA ARG A 152 -15.75 1.07 0.85
C ARG A 152 -16.63 2.32 0.80
N HIS A 153 -17.75 2.35 1.53
CA HIS A 153 -18.69 3.47 1.56
C HIS A 153 -18.91 4.10 2.96
N ASP A 154 -18.15 3.68 3.98
CA ASP A 154 -18.36 4.14 5.36
C ASP A 154 -17.10 4.77 5.95
N ALA A 155 -17.05 6.11 5.93
CA ALA A 155 -15.94 6.92 6.43
C ALA A 155 -15.66 6.69 7.93
N ARG A 156 -16.65 6.22 8.70
CA ARG A 156 -16.52 6.01 10.15
C ARG A 156 -15.69 4.77 10.47
N ARG A 157 -15.88 3.66 9.73
CA ARG A 157 -15.13 2.41 9.93
C ARG A 157 -13.65 2.53 9.54
N ARG A 158 -13.36 3.31 8.50
CA ARG A 158 -11.98 3.61 8.07
C ARG A 158 -11.17 4.32 9.17
N ALA A 159 -11.79 5.27 9.87
CA ALA A 159 -11.14 6.00 10.97
C ALA A 159 -10.81 5.11 12.18
N TRP A 160 -11.64 4.11 12.47
CA TRP A 160 -11.38 3.15 13.57
C TRP A 160 -10.19 2.25 13.28
N VAL A 161 -10.06 1.77 12.05
CA VAL A 161 -8.93 0.92 11.63
C VAL A 161 -7.64 1.72 11.57
N GLU A 162 -7.68 2.94 11.03
CA GLU A 162 -6.51 3.84 11.02
C GLU A 162 -6.07 4.21 12.45
N SER A 163 -7.03 4.47 13.35
CA SER A 163 -6.73 4.74 14.77
C SER A 163 -6.14 3.51 15.48
N GLY A 164 -6.69 2.32 15.23
CA GLY A 164 -6.16 1.08 15.79
C GLY A 164 -4.72 0.81 15.35
N TYR A 165 -4.41 1.04 14.08
CA TYR A 165 -3.04 0.90 13.55
C TYR A 165 -2.05 1.86 14.22
N VAL A 166 -2.43 3.13 14.41
CA VAL A 166 -1.58 4.13 15.08
C VAL A 166 -1.34 3.76 16.54
N VAL A 167 -2.37 3.33 17.26
CA VAL A 167 -2.24 2.92 18.68
C VAL A 167 -1.35 1.69 18.82
N VAL A 168 -1.54 0.66 17.99
CA VAL A 168 -0.69 -0.54 18.04
C VAL A 168 0.76 -0.23 17.67
N SER A 169 0.97 0.65 16.68
CA SER A 169 2.32 1.08 16.30
C SER A 169 3.01 1.86 17.41
N LEU A 170 2.31 2.80 18.05
CA LEU A 170 2.84 3.54 19.20
C LEU A 170 3.18 2.61 20.36
N LEU A 171 2.33 1.62 20.64
CA LEU A 171 2.60 0.64 21.70
C LEU A 171 3.83 -0.20 21.39
N LEU A 172 3.99 -0.67 20.15
CA LEU A 172 5.16 -1.42 19.70
C LEU A 172 6.43 -0.57 19.81
N TYR A 173 6.42 0.67 19.32
CA TYR A 173 7.58 1.56 19.44
C TYR A 173 7.91 1.89 20.90
N ALA A 174 6.91 2.12 21.75
CA ALA A 174 7.10 2.36 23.18
C ALA A 174 7.70 1.12 23.89
N THR A 175 7.23 -0.08 23.58
CA THR A 175 7.79 -1.32 24.17
C THR A 175 9.22 -1.57 23.69
N LEU A 176 9.51 -1.30 22.43
CA LEU A 176 10.85 -1.49 21.86
C LEU A 176 11.85 -0.48 22.45
N LEU A 177 11.44 0.78 22.60
CA LEU A 177 12.22 1.83 23.28
C LEU A 177 12.46 1.50 24.76
N TRP A 178 11.45 0.97 25.45
CA TRP A 178 11.58 0.54 26.84
C TRP A 178 12.58 -0.61 26.99
N ARG A 179 12.57 -1.57 26.06
CA ARG A 179 13.52 -2.70 26.06
C ARG A 179 14.95 -2.28 25.74
N THR A 180 15.15 -1.30 24.87
CA THR A 180 16.49 -0.81 24.53
C THR A 180 17.09 0.08 25.62
N THR A 181 16.26 0.85 26.34
CA THR A 181 16.72 1.66 27.49
C THR A 181 16.89 0.85 28.77
N GLY A 182 16.15 -0.25 28.94
CA GLY A 182 16.33 -1.21 30.04
C GLY A 182 17.57 -2.11 29.92
N ALA A 183 18.10 -2.31 28.71
CA ALA A 183 19.32 -3.07 28.46
C ALA A 183 20.62 -2.26 28.64
N ALA A 184 20.52 -0.97 28.97
CA ALA A 184 21.63 -0.06 29.19
C ALA A 184 21.91 0.22 30.69
N ARG A 185 21.46 -0.67 31.59
CA ARG A 185 21.80 -0.67 33.02
C ARG A 185 22.46 -1.97 33.42
#